data_AF-A0A857CZ82-F1
#
_entry.id   AF-A0A857CZ82-F1
#
_cell.length_a   1.000
_cell.length_b   1.000
_cell.length_c   1.000
_cell.angle_alpha   90.00
_cell.angle_beta   90.00
_cell.angle_gamma   90.00
#
_symmetry.space_group_name_H-M   'P 1'
#
loop_
_entity.id
_entity.type
_entity.pdbx_description
1 polymer ?
#
loop_
_entity_poly.entity_id
_entity_poly.type
_entity_poly.pdbx_seq_one_letter_code
_entity_poly.pdbx_strand_id
1 'polypeptide(L)'
;MTTRAISTFTFVSSWIGFALDKSLVSMRDLCTRMTLQGINLNLSTFSKASKIRESEPFEKIIEELTKRLIAKKGKAEGASQFCQNINTIQ
;
A
#
# COMPACT_ATOMS: atom_id res chain seq x y z
N MET A 1 3.70 5.72 -26.11
CA MET A 1 3.70 4.66 -25.07
C MET A 1 2.59 4.95 -24.08
N THR A 2 1.47 4.24 -24.17
CA THR A 2 0.32 4.37 -23.27
C THR A 2 0.66 3.75 -21.92
N THR A 3 0.91 4.56 -20.89
CA THR A 3 1.00 4.09 -19.51
C THR A 3 -0.34 3.49 -19.12
N ARG A 4 -0.45 2.16 -19.13
CA ARG A 4 -1.61 1.43 -18.61
C ARG A 4 -1.86 1.90 -17.17
N ALA A 5 -3.07 2.37 -16.90
CA ALA A 5 -3.49 2.67 -15.55
C ALA A 5 -3.39 1.39 -14.70
N ILE A 6 -2.77 1.47 -13.53
CA ILE A 6 -2.68 0.33 -12.62
C ILE A 6 -4.08 -0.02 -12.10
N SER A 7 -4.38 -1.31 -12.04
CA SER A 7 -5.65 -1.78 -11.49
C SER A 7 -5.76 -1.42 -10.01
N THR A 8 -6.99 -1.27 -9.49
CA THR A 8 -7.22 -1.01 -8.05
C THR A 8 -6.57 -2.10 -7.20
N PHE A 9 -6.68 -3.35 -7.62
CA PHE A 9 -6.08 -4.49 -6.93
C PHE A 9 -4.55 -4.39 -6.87
N THR A 10 -3.89 -4.06 -7.98
CA THR A 10 -2.44 -3.89 -8.04
C THR A 10 -1.98 -2.72 -7.16
N PHE A 11 -2.72 -1.61 -7.15
CA PHE A 11 -2.41 -0.46 -6.30
C PHE A 11 -2.46 -0.82 -4.82
N VAL A 12 -3.55 -1.46 -4.38
CA VAL A 12 -3.76 -1.85 -2.97
C VAL A 12 -2.77 -2.91 -2.52
N SER A 13 -2.56 -3.95 -3.32
CA SER A 13 -1.59 -5.02 -2.99
C SER A 13 -0.16 -4.48 -2.88
N SER A 14 0.22 -3.52 -3.74
CA SER A 14 1.50 -2.82 -3.65
C SER A 14 1.59 -2.01 -2.34
N TRP A 15 0.54 -1.25 -2.00
CA TRP A 15 0.50 -0.45 -0.78
C TRP A 15 0.59 -1.30 0.48
N ILE A 16 -0.16 -2.41 0.53
CA ILE A 16 -0.13 -3.36 1.64
C ILE A 16 1.25 -4.04 1.71
N GLY A 17 1.83 -4.41 0.56
CA GLY A 17 3.19 -4.93 0.47
C GLY A 17 4.20 -3.97 1.08
N PHE A 18 4.13 -2.68 0.74
CA PHE A 18 4.97 -1.64 1.35
C PHE A 18 4.78 -1.54 2.87
N ALA A 19 3.52 -1.50 3.33
CA ALA A 19 3.22 -1.29 4.73
C ALA A 19 3.61 -2.48 5.63
N LEU A 20 3.64 -3.71 5.08
CA LEU A 20 3.94 -4.93 5.82
C LEU A 20 5.39 -5.40 5.68
N ASP A 21 6.05 -5.11 4.55
CA ASP A 21 7.41 -5.56 4.30
C ASP A 21 8.42 -4.59 4.94
N LYS A 22 8.88 -4.97 6.14
CA LYS A 22 9.91 -4.25 6.91
C LYS A 22 11.27 -4.18 6.22
N SER A 23 11.49 -4.92 5.14
CA SER A 23 12.73 -4.86 4.34
C SER A 23 12.73 -3.77 3.27
N LEU A 24 11.60 -3.05 3.11
CA LEU A 24 11.49 -1.94 2.18
C LEU A 24 11.79 -0.63 2.90
N VAL A 25 12.69 0.17 2.33
CA VAL A 25 13.08 1.47 2.86
C VAL A 25 12.23 2.58 2.22
N SER A 26 11.73 2.35 1.00
CA SER A 26 10.92 3.31 0.27
C SER A 26 9.96 2.65 -0.73
N MET A 27 8.94 3.40 -1.16
CA MET A 27 8.03 2.98 -2.23
C MET A 27 8.77 2.77 -3.57
N ARG A 28 9.92 3.43 -3.75
CA ARG A 28 10.81 3.23 -4.91
C ARG A 28 11.44 1.83 -4.89
N ASP A 29 11.82 1.33 -3.71
CA ASP A 29 12.35 -0.02 -3.58
C ASP A 29 11.30 -1.06 -3.93
N LEU A 30 10.05 -0.83 -3.50
CA LEU A 30 8.93 -1.68 -3.90
C LEU A 30 8.74 -1.68 -5.42
N CYS A 31 8.67 -0.49 -6.05
CA CYS A 31 8.52 -0.37 -7.50
C CYS A 31 9.65 -1.10 -8.26
N THR A 32 10.88 -0.99 -7.76
CA THR A 32 12.06 -1.65 -8.33
C THR A 32 11.92 -3.17 -8.23
N ARG A 33 11.56 -3.70 -7.05
CA ARG A 33 11.33 -5.13 -6.85
C ARG A 33 10.18 -5.68 -7.70
N MET A 34 9.08 -4.95 -7.80
CA MET A 34 7.96 -5.32 -8.67
C MET A 34 8.36 -5.32 -10.15
N THR A 35 9.17 -4.35 -10.58
CA THR A 35 9.74 -4.31 -11.94
C THR A 35 10.64 -5.51 -12.21
N LEU A 36 11.48 -5.90 -11.24
CA LEU A 36 12.31 -7.11 -11.33
C LEU A 36 11.46 -8.39 -11.41
N GLN A 37 10.28 -8.42 -10.79
CA GLN A 37 9.31 -9.51 -10.89
C GLN A 37 8.48 -9.47 -12.19
N GLY A 38 8.78 -8.56 -13.12
CA GLY A 38 8.07 -8.41 -14.40
C GLY A 38 6.79 -7.58 -14.33
N ILE A 39 6.47 -6.99 -13.18
CA ILE A 39 5.34 -6.07 -13.02
C ILE A 39 5.85 -4.66 -13.31
N ASN A 40 5.48 -4.08 -14.46
CA ASN A 40 5.86 -2.71 -14.83
C ASN A 40 5.10 -1.69 -13.97
N LEU A 41 5.55 -1.53 -12.73
CA LEU A 41 5.04 -0.57 -11.77
C LEU A 41 6.13 0.46 -11.51
N ASN A 42 6.00 1.64 -12.13
CA ASN A 42 6.88 2.76 -11.86
C ASN A 42 6.24 3.75 -10.89
N LEU A 43 7.09 4.50 -10.18
CA LEU A 43 6.66 5.46 -9.16
C LEU A 43 5.72 6.53 -9.72
N SER A 44 5.90 6.95 -10.97
CA SER A 44 5.06 7.96 -11.60
C SER A 44 3.64 7.45 -11.87
N THR A 45 3.48 6.19 -12.26
CA THR A 45 2.17 5.55 -12.45
C THR A 45 1.46 5.36 -11.12
N PHE A 46 2.21 4.99 -10.08
CA PHE A 46 1.67 4.90 -8.72
C PHE A 46 1.23 6.27 -8.18
N SER A 47 2.05 7.30 -8.34
CA SER A 47 1.72 8.67 -7.92
C SER A 47 0.48 9.20 -8.65
N LYS A 48 0.37 8.97 -9.97
CA LYS A 48 -0.83 9.32 -10.73
C LYS A 48 -2.07 8.60 -10.21
N ALA A 49 -1.97 7.30 -9.95
CA ALA A 49 -3.07 6.53 -9.40
C ALA A 49 -3.48 7.02 -8.01
N SER A 50 -2.52 7.39 -7.16
CA SER A 50 -2.81 7.94 -5.83
C SER A 50 -3.57 9.26 -5.88
N LYS A 51 -3.34 10.10 -6.91
CA LYS A 51 -4.03 11.39 -7.08
C LYS A 51 -5.46 11.26 -7.60
N ILE A 52 -5.75 10.18 -8.32
CA ILE A 52 -7.05 9.96 -8.97
C ILE A 52 -7.99 9.15 -8.06
N ARG A 53 -7.45 8.50 -7.04
CA ARG A 53 -8.18 7.58 -6.17
C ARG A 53 -8.44 8.25 -4.82
N GLU A 54 -9.70 8.26 -4.41
CA GLU A 54 -10.09 8.64 -3.06
C GLU A 54 -9.48 7.67 -2.03
N SER A 55 -8.93 8.19 -0.93
CA SER A 55 -8.32 7.37 0.12
C SER A 55 -9.37 6.67 0.99
N GLU A 56 -10.56 7.25 1.12
CA GLU A 56 -11.64 6.82 2.02
C GLU A 56 -12.00 5.33 1.89
N PRO A 57 -12.19 4.74 0.69
CA PRO A 57 -12.51 3.32 0.56
C PRO A 57 -11.37 2.41 1.06
N PHE A 58 -10.12 2.84 0.91
CA PHE A 58 -8.96 2.07 1.35
C PHE A 58 -8.79 2.13 2.87
N GLU A 59 -8.99 3.31 3.46
CA GLU A 59 -8.98 3.50 4.91
C GLU A 59 -10.00 2.59 5.58
N LYS A 60 -11.24 2.52 5.06
CA LYS A 60 -12.29 1.61 5.56
C LYS A 60 -11.87 0.14 5.49
N ILE A 61 -11.26 -0.30 4.39
CA ILE A 61 -10.80 -1.68 4.24
C ILE A 61 -9.72 -2.00 5.28
N ILE A 62 -8.76 -1.11 5.46
CA ILE A 62 -7.69 -1.28 6.44
C ILE A 62 -8.23 -1.29 7.85
N GLU A 63 -9.15 -0.39 8.19
CA GLU A 63 -9.77 -0.30 9.50
C GLU A 63 -10.47 -1.62 9.85
N GLU A 64 -11.27 -2.16 8.92
CA GLU A 64 -11.95 -3.44 9.07
C GLU A 64 -10.97 -4.62 9.19
N LEU A 65 -9.92 -4.66 8.38
CA LEU A 65 -8.87 -5.68 8.47
C LEU A 65 -8.15 -5.61 9.81
N THR A 66 -7.86 -4.40 10.29
CA THR A 66 -7.19 -4.16 11.58
C THR A 66 -8.08 -4.60 12.74
N LYS A 67 -9.37 -4.23 12.74
CA LYS A 67 -10.35 -4.69 13.73
C LYS A 67 -10.41 -6.22 13.79
N ARG A 68 -10.51 -6.88 12.63
CA ARG A 68 -10.53 -8.35 12.55
C ARG A 68 -9.23 -8.97 13.05
N LEU A 69 -8.10 -8.37 12.73
CA LEU A 69 -6.80 -8.85 13.19
C LEU A 69 -6.65 -8.71 14.71
N ILE A 70 -7.06 -7.57 15.29
CA ILE A 70 -7.06 -7.35 16.75
C ILE A 70 -7.99 -8.35 17.44
N ALA A 71 -9.21 -8.54 16.91
CA ALA A 71 -10.18 -9.49 17.44
C ALA A 71 -9.64 -10.93 17.42
N LYS A 72 -8.90 -11.30 16.37
CA LYS A 72 -8.29 -12.63 16.24
C LYS A 72 -7.02 -12.81 17.09
N LYS A 73 -6.24 -11.74 17.32
CA LYS A 73 -4.92 -11.83 17.96
C LYS A 73 -4.93 -11.66 19.48
N GLY A 74 -6.06 -11.28 20.08
CA GLY A 74 -6.18 -11.14 21.54
C GLY A 74 -5.11 -10.22 22.13
N LYS A 75 -5.32 -8.90 22.03
CA LYS A 75 -4.48 -7.78 22.51
C LYS A 75 -3.28 -7.37 21.63
N ALA A 76 -3.54 -6.30 20.89
CA ALA A 76 -2.84 -5.00 20.86
C ALA A 76 -1.30 -4.98 20.93
N GLU A 77 -0.65 -5.00 19.75
CA GLU A 77 0.61 -4.25 19.49
C GLU A 77 0.77 -3.81 18.01
N GLY A 78 -0.01 -4.38 17.06
CA GLY A 78 0.21 -4.15 15.63
C GLY A 78 -0.46 -2.91 15.00
N ALA A 79 -1.41 -2.26 15.69
CA ALA A 79 -2.22 -1.19 15.09
C ALA A 79 -1.46 0.16 14.99
N SER A 80 -0.50 0.42 15.90
CA SER A 80 0.19 1.72 15.96
C SER A 80 1.16 1.97 14.81
N GLN A 81 1.68 0.92 14.16
CA GLN A 81 2.70 1.08 13.10
C GLN A 81 2.09 1.44 11.74
N PHE A 82 0.84 1.00 11.46
CA PHE A 82 0.21 1.21 10.16
C PHE A 82 -0.24 2.66 9.96
N CYS A 83 -0.80 3.28 11.01
CA CYS A 83 -1.27 4.67 10.95
C CYS A 83 -0.12 5.70 10.80
N GLN A 84 1.08 5.39 11.29
CA GLN A 84 2.23 6.30 11.16
C GLN A 84 2.75 6.39 9.72
N ASN A 85 2.69 5.30 8.95
CA ASN A 85 3.19 5.26 7.57
C ASN A 85 2.25 5.91 6.54
N ILE A 86 0.97 6.13 6.88
CA ILE A 86 0.02 6.84 6.00
C ILE A 86 0.35 8.34 5.95
N ASN A 87 0.72 8.95 7.07
CA ASN A 87 1.01 10.39 7.15
C ASN A 87 2.36 10.80 6.54
N THR A 88 3.21 9.86 6.14
CA THR A 88 4.53 10.15 5.55
C THR A 88 4.51 10.22 4.02
N ILE A 89 3.36 9.96 3.39
CA ILE A 89 3.22 9.89 1.91
C ILE A 89 2.35 11.03 1.36
N GLN A 90 1.91 11.97 2.21
CA GLN A 90 1.33 13.25 1.74
C GLN A 90 2.42 14.21 1.28
#